data_AF-A0A9D3SY41-F1
#
_entry.id   AF-A0A9D3SY41-F1
#
_cell.length_a   1.000
_cell.length_b   1.000
_cell.length_c   1.000
_cell.angle_alpha   90.00
_cell.angle_beta   90.00
_cell.angle_gamma   90.00
#
_symmetry.space_group_name_H-M   'P 1'
#
loop_
_entity.id
_entity.type
_entity.pdbx_description
1 polymer ?
#
loop_
_entity_poly.entity_id
_entity_poly.type
_entity_poly.pdbx_seq_one_letter_code
_entity_poly.pdbx_strand_id
1 'polypeptide(L)'
;MRPCYKEAADISGNGAMIILQKRLQQGIGSFKDTMFQKAKEEMLELFKNLKEKIEENLRSKLDQSMQQVLLTKRSTSLPDVTEEYNKMKEYRERHCKNAKANACDRV
;
A
#
# COMPACT_ATOMS: atom_id res chain seq x y z
N MET A 1 28.13 -13.57 15.61
CA MET A 1 29.49 -13.03 15.80
C MET A 1 30.51 -14.06 15.36
N ARG A 2 31.52 -13.68 14.55
CA ARG A 2 32.56 -14.62 14.07
C ARG A 2 33.50 -15.05 15.22
N PRO A 3 34.09 -16.27 15.16
CA PRO A 3 34.93 -16.81 16.23
C PRO A 3 36.12 -15.92 16.60
N CYS A 4 36.78 -15.29 15.63
CA CYS A 4 37.93 -14.41 15.88
C CYS A 4 37.63 -13.24 16.81
N TYR A 5 36.39 -12.72 16.82
CA TYR A 5 36.00 -11.64 17.72
C TYR A 5 35.70 -12.14 19.13
N LYS A 6 35.15 -13.35 19.26
CA LYS A 6 34.94 -13.99 20.58
C LYS A 6 36.28 -14.31 21.23
N GLU A 7 37.16 -14.95 20.48
CA GLU A 7 38.50 -15.30 20.97
C GLU A 7 39.36 -14.06 21.28
N ALA A 8 39.18 -12.96 20.53
CA ALA A 8 39.84 -11.70 20.84
C ALA A 8 39.33 -11.08 22.15
N ALA A 9 38.05 -11.29 22.51
CA ALA A 9 37.47 -10.76 23.74
C ALA A 9 38.02 -11.43 25.00
N ASP A 10 38.49 -12.67 24.88
CA ASP A 10 39.05 -13.45 26.00
C ASP A 10 40.54 -13.16 26.25
N ILE A 11 41.21 -12.40 25.35
CA ILE A 11 42.65 -12.09 25.45
C ILE A 11 42.87 -10.96 26.46
N SER A 12 43.69 -11.22 27.48
CA SER A 12 44.06 -10.25 28.53
C SER A 12 45.49 -10.48 29.07
N GLY A 13 46.01 -9.53 29.85
CA GLY A 13 47.34 -9.60 30.45
C GLY A 13 48.46 -8.89 29.67
N ASN A 14 49.72 -9.07 30.10
CA ASN A 14 50.87 -8.45 29.47
C ASN A 14 51.09 -8.97 28.05
N GLY A 15 51.29 -8.06 27.08
CA GLY A 15 51.43 -8.40 25.67
C GLY A 15 50.11 -8.71 24.94
N ALA A 16 48.96 -8.66 25.65
CA ALA A 16 47.64 -8.92 25.09
C ALA A 16 47.34 -8.12 23.82
N MET A 17 47.79 -6.86 23.76
CA MET A 17 47.54 -5.98 22.61
C MET A 17 48.13 -6.52 21.30
N ILE A 18 49.35 -7.07 21.33
CA ILE A 18 50.01 -7.65 20.16
C ILE A 18 49.30 -8.93 19.73
N ILE A 19 48.92 -9.77 20.69
CA ILE A 19 48.22 -11.03 20.45
C ILE A 19 46.83 -10.74 19.85
N LEU A 20 46.12 -9.75 20.39
CA LEU A 20 44.81 -9.32 19.94
C LEU A 20 44.86 -8.77 18.52
N GLN A 21 45.83 -7.90 18.22
CA GLN A 21 46.06 -7.40 16.85
C GLN A 21 46.29 -8.55 15.86
N LYS A 22 47.19 -9.49 16.20
CA LYS A 22 47.49 -10.64 15.34
C LYS A 22 46.25 -11.52 15.11
N ARG A 23 45.48 -11.82 16.16
CA ARG A 23 44.27 -12.65 16.06
C ARG A 23 43.20 -12.01 15.19
N LEU A 24 42.98 -10.70 15.34
CA LEU A 24 42.02 -9.97 14.51
C LEU A 24 42.49 -9.87 13.06
N GLN A 25 43.76 -9.58 12.80
CA GLN A 25 44.29 -9.53 11.43
C GLN A 25 44.18 -10.86 10.71
N GLN A 26 44.52 -11.98 11.37
CA GLN A 26 44.36 -13.33 10.80
C GLN A 26 42.89 -13.67 10.56
N GLY A 27 42.03 -13.37 11.55
CA GLY A 27 40.59 -13.56 11.44
C GLY A 27 40.02 -12.82 10.24
N ILE A 28 40.19 -11.50 10.20
CA ILE A 28 39.71 -10.65 9.10
C ILE A 28 40.31 -11.11 7.76
N GLY A 29 41.61 -11.38 7.71
CA GLY A 29 42.28 -11.86 6.50
C GLY A 29 41.62 -13.12 5.92
N SER A 30 41.19 -14.07 6.76
CA SER A 30 40.57 -15.32 6.33
C SER A 30 39.20 -15.15 5.65
N PHE A 31 38.49 -14.04 5.91
CA PHE A 31 37.16 -13.81 5.35
C PHE A 31 37.00 -12.48 4.60
N LYS A 32 38.05 -11.67 4.52
CA LYS A 32 38.03 -10.34 3.87
C LYS A 32 37.53 -10.44 2.43
N ASP A 33 38.01 -11.44 1.69
CA ASP A 33 37.69 -11.57 0.27
C ASP A 33 36.24 -12.01 0.01
N THR A 34 35.60 -12.64 1.01
CA THR A 34 34.24 -13.16 0.87
C THR A 34 33.18 -12.37 1.63
N MET A 35 33.54 -11.64 2.69
CA MET A 35 32.57 -10.94 3.54
C MET A 35 31.82 -9.84 2.79
N PHE A 36 32.52 -9.07 1.95
CA PHE A 36 31.90 -7.98 1.20
C PHE A 36 31.03 -8.51 0.07
N GLN A 37 31.47 -9.60 -0.58
CA GLN A 37 30.68 -10.24 -1.62
C GLN A 37 29.39 -10.84 -1.05
N LYS A 38 29.47 -11.54 0.09
CA LYS A 38 28.29 -12.06 0.80
C LYS A 38 27.35 -10.95 1.23
N ALA A 39 27.88 -9.88 1.84
CA ALA A 39 27.07 -8.74 2.24
C ALA A 39 26.37 -8.08 1.04
N LYS A 40 27.06 -7.98 -0.10
CA LYS A 40 26.48 -7.48 -1.35
C LYS A 40 25.36 -8.38 -1.87
N GLU A 41 25.57 -9.70 -1.88
CA GLU A 41 24.57 -10.68 -2.31
C GLU A 41 23.34 -10.65 -1.41
N GLU A 42 23.53 -10.65 -0.09
CA GLU A 42 22.44 -10.52 0.90
C GLU A 42 21.65 -9.22 0.68
N MET A 43 22.35 -8.10 0.48
CA MET A 43 21.69 -6.81 0.25
C MET A 43 20.94 -6.75 -1.08
N LEU A 44 21.48 -7.35 -2.14
CA LEU A 44 20.79 -7.49 -3.43
C LEU A 44 19.52 -8.32 -3.30
N GLU A 45 19.57 -9.40 -2.52
CA GLU A 45 18.40 -10.26 -2.29
C GLU A 45 17.31 -9.51 -1.51
N LEU A 46 17.68 -8.76 -0.47
CA LEU A 46 16.76 -7.89 0.25
C LEU A 46 16.11 -6.84 -0.67
N PHE A 47 16.86 -6.26 -1.60
CA PHE A 47 16.31 -5.30 -2.56
C PHE A 47 15.33 -5.94 -3.54
N LYS A 48 15.60 -7.16 -4.02
CA LYS A 48 14.67 -7.89 -4.89
C LYS A 48 13.35 -8.18 -4.15
N ASN A 49 13.46 -8.71 -2.94
CA ASN A 49 12.29 -9.01 -2.10
C ASN A 49 11.47 -7.74 -1.79
N LEU A 50 12.15 -6.62 -1.53
CA LEU A 50 11.48 -5.34 -1.33
C LEU A 50 10.74 -4.88 -2.59
N LYS A 51 11.37 -4.99 -3.76
CA LYS A 51 10.75 -4.64 -5.04
C LYS A 51 9.49 -5.48 -5.28
N GLU A 52 9.58 -6.80 -5.13
CA GLU A 52 8.45 -7.71 -5.32
C GLU A 52 7.29 -7.38 -4.38
N LYS A 53 7.59 -7.13 -3.10
CA LYS A 53 6.58 -6.75 -2.11
C LYS A 53 5.89 -5.42 -2.44
N ILE A 54 6.63 -4.44 -2.96
CA ILE A 54 6.06 -3.16 -3.40
C ILE A 54 5.14 -3.38 -4.61
N GLU A 55 5.60 -4.16 -5.59
CA GLU A 55 4.83 -4.47 -6.80
C GLU A 55 3.51 -5.19 -6.47
N GLU A 56 3.57 -6.24 -5.64
CA GLU A 56 2.40 -6.99 -5.20
C GLU A 56 1.40 -6.11 -4.45
N ASN A 57 1.89 -5.27 -3.53
CA ASN A 57 1.04 -4.37 -2.74
C ASN A 57 0.36 -3.32 -3.62
N LEU A 58 1.10 -2.74 -4.58
CA LEU A 58 0.53 -1.79 -5.54
C LEU A 58 -0.54 -2.47 -6.41
N ARG A 59 -0.24 -3.65 -6.94
CA ARG A 59 -1.18 -4.42 -7.77
C ARG A 59 -2.46 -4.75 -7.00
N SER A 60 -2.33 -5.29 -5.79
CA SER A 60 -3.47 -5.63 -4.94
C SER A 60 -4.34 -4.41 -4.61
N LYS A 61 -3.73 -3.26 -4.29
CA LYS A 61 -4.47 -2.05 -3.96
C LYS A 61 -5.18 -1.45 -5.18
N LEU A 62 -4.54 -1.48 -6.34
CA LEU A 62 -5.16 -1.03 -7.59
C LEU A 62 -6.35 -1.92 -7.95
N ASP A 63 -6.18 -3.25 -7.89
CA ASP A 63 -7.26 -4.20 -8.16
C ASP A 63 -8.45 -3.99 -7.20
N GLN A 64 -8.18 -3.83 -5.90
CA GLN A 64 -9.21 -3.50 -4.90
C GLN A 64 -9.92 -2.17 -5.21
N SER A 65 -9.18 -1.13 -5.58
CA SER A 65 -9.74 0.17 -5.94
C SER A 65 -10.66 0.07 -7.16
N MET A 66 -10.24 -0.66 -8.20
CA MET A 66 -11.07 -0.89 -9.39
C MET A 66 -12.34 -1.66 -9.05
N GLN A 67 -12.26 -2.70 -8.22
CA GLN A 67 -13.44 -3.43 -7.75
C GLN A 67 -14.41 -2.52 -6.99
N GLN A 68 -13.92 -1.67 -6.11
CA GLN A 68 -14.74 -0.71 -5.35
C GLN A 68 -15.45 0.28 -6.29
N VAL A 69 -14.76 0.81 -7.30
CA VAL A 69 -15.37 1.71 -8.29
C VAL A 69 -16.48 1.00 -9.08
N LEU A 70 -16.26 -0.24 -9.49
CA LEU A 70 -17.27 -1.02 -10.22
C LEU A 70 -18.50 -1.34 -9.36
N LEU A 71 -18.29 -1.71 -8.09
CA LEU A 71 -19.37 -1.94 -7.14
C LEU A 71 -20.13 -0.63 -6.85
N THR A 72 -19.42 0.48 -6.68
CA THR A 72 -20.02 1.79 -6.43
C THR A 72 -20.88 2.25 -7.60
N LYS A 73 -20.43 2.05 -8.85
CA LYS A 73 -21.26 2.34 -10.04
C LYS A 73 -22.55 1.53 -10.10
N ARG A 74 -22.55 0.28 -9.62
CA ARG A 74 -23.77 -0.53 -9.48
C ARG A 74 -24.68 -0.01 -8.36
N SER A 75 -24.13 0.49 -7.26
CA SER A 75 -24.91 1.01 -6.13
C SER A 75 -25.41 2.44 -6.31
N THR A 76 -24.80 3.23 -7.21
CA THR A 76 -25.27 4.57 -7.59
C THR A 76 -26.22 4.56 -8.79
N SER A 77 -26.94 3.46 -9.02
CA SER A 77 -28.15 3.52 -9.83
C SER A 77 -29.08 4.51 -9.13
N LEU A 78 -29.14 5.74 -9.63
CA LEU A 78 -30.16 6.70 -9.21
C LEU A 78 -31.52 5.99 -9.32
N PRO A 79 -32.39 6.09 -8.31
CA PRO A 79 -33.72 5.51 -8.44
C PRO A 79 -34.37 6.09 -9.70
N ASP A 80 -34.95 5.23 -10.53
CA ASP A 80 -35.71 5.67 -11.69
C ASP A 80 -36.96 6.40 -11.19
N VAL A 81 -36.90 7.73 -11.20
CA VAL A 81 -37.98 8.62 -10.74
C VAL A 81 -38.88 9.10 -11.88
N THR A 82 -38.83 8.43 -13.04
CA THR A 82 -39.59 8.82 -14.23
C THR A 82 -41.10 8.78 -13.95
N GLU A 83 -41.56 7.76 -13.22
CA GLU A 83 -42.98 7.61 -12.88
C GLU A 83 -43.46 8.71 -11.92
N GLU A 84 -42.70 8.99 -10.87
CA GLU A 84 -42.97 10.05 -9.90
C GLU A 84 -42.96 11.44 -10.55
N TYR A 85 -42.01 11.69 -11.45
CA TYR A 85 -41.93 12.92 -12.23
C TYR A 85 -43.18 13.12 -13.10
N ASN A 86 -43.60 12.08 -13.81
CA ASN A 86 -44.80 12.12 -14.65
C ASN A 86 -46.06 12.37 -13.81
N LYS A 87 -46.22 11.68 -12.68
CA LYS A 87 -47.32 11.93 -11.73
C LYS A 87 -47.34 13.38 -11.28
N MET A 88 -46.20 13.95 -10.89
CA MET A 88 -46.12 15.35 -10.44
C MET A 88 -46.49 16.33 -11.57
N LYS A 89 -46.09 16.04 -12.81
CA LYS A 89 -46.45 16.83 -13.98
C LYS A 89 -47.96 16.81 -14.24
N GLU A 90 -48.59 15.64 -14.20
CA GLU A 90 -50.04 15.50 -14.34
C GLU A 90 -50.81 16.24 -13.26
N TYR A 91 -50.36 16.18 -12.00
CA TYR A 91 -50.96 16.94 -10.90
C TYR A 91 -50.89 18.44 -11.14
N ARG A 92 -49.73 18.94 -11.60
CA ARG A 92 -49.55 20.36 -11.94
C ARG A 92 -50.49 20.79 -13.07
N GLU A 93 -50.60 19.97 -14.12
CA GLU A 93 -51.48 20.27 -15.25
C GLU A 93 -52.96 20.27 -14.85
N ARG A 94 -53.39 19.30 -14.02
CA ARG A 94 -54.75 19.26 -13.46
C ARG A 94 -55.04 20.49 -12.59
N HIS A 95 -54.13 20.86 -11.69
CA HIS A 95 -54.29 22.05 -10.86
C HIS A 95 -54.34 23.34 -11.69
N CYS A 96 -53.53 23.45 -12.73
CA CYS A 96 -53.52 24.62 -13.61
C CYS A 96 -54.80 24.73 -14.45
N LYS A 97 -55.36 23.60 -14.90
CA LYS A 97 -56.67 23.54 -15.57
C LYS A 97 -57.82 23.90 -14.61
N ASN A 98 -57.82 23.35 -13.41
CA ASN A 98 -58.85 23.64 -12.40
C ASN A 98 -58.79 25.10 -11.92
N ALA A 99 -57.60 25.68 -11.78
CA ALA A 99 -57.43 27.10 -11.45
C ALA A 99 -57.97 28.03 -12.56
N LYS A 100 -57.80 27.65 -13.84
CA LYS A 100 -58.35 28.40 -14.98
C LYS A 100 -59.86 28.26 -15.10
N ALA A 101 -60.42 27.07 -14.87
CA ALA A 101 -61.87 26.85 -14.84
C ALA A 101 -62.55 27.67 -13.73
N ASN A 102 -62.01 27.62 -12.50
CA ASN A 102 -62.53 28.41 -11.37
C ASN A 102 -62.42 29.94 -11.55
N ALA A 103 -61.55 30.41 -12.45
CA ALA A 103 -61.43 31.82 -12.78
C ALA A 103 -62.44 32.27 -13.85
N CYS A 104 -62.88 31.36 -14.74
CA CYS A 104 -63.93 31.62 -15.73
C CYS A 104 -65.34 31.63 -15.12
N ASP A 105 -65.59 30.85 -14.05
CA ASP A 105 -66.91 30.78 -13.40
C ASP A 105 -67.21 31.94 -12.43
N ARG A 106 -66.28 32.90 -12.25
CA ARG A 106 -66.44 34.07 -11.37
C ARG A 106 -66.65 35.41 -12.11
N VAL A 107 -66.86 35.38 -13.42
CA VAL A 107 -67.20 36.55 -14.26
C VAL A 107 -68.63 36.41 -14.73
#